data_AF-A0A327SF04-F1
#
_entry.id   AF-A0A327SF04-F1
#
_cell.length_a   1.000
_cell.length_b   1.000
_cell.length_c   1.000
_cell.angle_alpha   90.00
_cell.angle_beta   90.00
_cell.angle_gamma   90.00
#
_symmetry.space_group_name_H-M   'P 1'
#
loop_
_entity.id
_entity.type
_entity.pdbx_description
1 polymer ?
#
loop_
_entity_poly.entity_id
_entity_poly.type
_entity_poly.pdbx_seq_one_letter_code
_entity_poly.pdbx_strand_id
1 'polypeptide(L)'
;MKKYAWIPTECAPKDYPMRVYSGYLYYGKEGNTYVPGDKTINYGWGALGSIEISGDKLKEAPDTLDLTWISFTENKNYTGKFPLNVKLIDSLFSAGYPAGDIPAGHEDFCYFQVGMAPGGVVVLWLSGPGKQVEIGRYQGKETNEVDWKSEIPGYKGTMKEYGQDIIAGLPKEVQQQIAQHKIPFGKWDHWRRRFSWKPVITGEVNILRLTMFTFNKEMDFLVGKRLNPVDYIQRGAIEKLYIFWVDHQKREMRSQVDFDETETDQIFSALQPGENSDLLLHVTNDGEVTVNLKTAAGVIPFKKAKVNTYLR
;
A
#
# COMPACT_ATOMS: atom_id res chain seq x y z
N MET A 1 -24.37 8.03 -14.89
CA MET A 1 -23.06 7.95 -14.22
C MET A 1 -22.44 6.60 -14.55
N LYS A 2 -21.11 6.50 -14.64
CA LYS A 2 -20.42 5.25 -14.98
C LYS A 2 -20.43 4.30 -13.76
N LYS A 3 -20.42 2.99 -14.02
CA LYS A 3 -20.42 1.95 -12.99
C LYS A 3 -19.27 0.99 -13.25
N TYR A 4 -18.68 0.48 -12.18
CA TYR A 4 -17.47 -0.34 -12.20
C TYR A 4 -17.62 -1.51 -11.24
N ALA A 5 -16.85 -2.58 -11.47
CA ALA A 5 -16.80 -3.73 -10.59
C ALA A 5 -15.67 -3.58 -9.58
N TRP A 6 -15.99 -3.14 -8.36
CA TRP A 6 -15.03 -3.01 -7.27
C TRP A 6 -15.56 -3.54 -5.95
N ILE A 7 -14.64 -4.03 -5.12
CA ILE A 7 -14.93 -4.64 -3.82
C ILE A 7 -14.15 -3.87 -2.73
N PRO A 8 -14.82 -3.43 -1.65
CA PRO A 8 -14.14 -2.91 -0.47
C PRO A 8 -13.29 -3.97 0.22
N THR A 9 -12.15 -3.56 0.74
CA THR A 9 -11.30 -4.39 1.59
C THR A 9 -10.58 -3.48 2.57
N GLU A 10 -10.03 -4.06 3.62
CA GLU A 10 -9.51 -3.36 4.78
C GLU A 10 -8.09 -3.82 5.09
N CYS A 11 -7.26 -2.92 5.58
CA CYS A 11 -5.94 -3.28 6.04
C CYS A 11 -5.52 -2.48 7.27
N ALA A 12 -4.57 -3.04 8.00
CA ALA A 12 -3.92 -2.38 9.11
C ALA A 12 -2.48 -2.90 9.20
N PRO A 13 -1.55 -2.12 9.81
CA PRO A 13 -0.19 -2.57 10.04
C PRO A 13 -0.15 -3.89 10.82
N LYS A 14 0.80 -4.77 10.50
CA LYS A 14 0.90 -6.12 11.13
C LYS A 14 1.02 -6.06 12.66
N ASP A 15 1.77 -5.07 13.13
CA ASP A 15 2.09 -4.88 14.55
C ASP A 15 1.07 -3.99 15.29
N TYR A 16 0.06 -3.48 14.57
CA TYR A 16 -0.97 -2.60 15.15
C TYR A 16 -2.35 -3.06 14.71
N PRO A 17 -2.84 -4.19 15.27
CA PRO A 17 -4.11 -4.77 14.85
C PRO A 17 -5.28 -3.83 15.12
N MET A 18 -6.24 -3.85 14.20
CA MET A 18 -7.45 -3.03 14.23
C MET A 18 -8.69 -3.91 14.02
N ARG A 19 -9.89 -3.37 14.26
CA ARG A 19 -11.16 -3.99 13.86
C ARG A 19 -12.12 -2.91 13.41
N VAL A 20 -12.79 -3.10 12.27
CA VAL A 20 -13.88 -2.20 11.86
C VAL A 20 -15.10 -2.51 12.72
N TYR A 21 -15.64 -1.50 13.38
CA TYR A 21 -16.91 -1.57 14.11
C TYR A 21 -18.08 -1.34 13.15
N SER A 22 -17.97 -0.32 12.31
CA SER A 22 -18.96 0.03 11.30
C SER A 22 -18.22 0.69 10.14
N GLY A 23 -18.48 0.28 8.91
CA GLY A 23 -17.74 0.78 7.74
C GLY A 23 -18.58 0.72 6.49
N TYR A 24 -18.89 1.87 5.89
CA TYR A 24 -19.72 1.96 4.70
C TYR A 24 -19.11 2.91 3.68
N LEU A 25 -19.04 2.45 2.43
CA LEU A 25 -18.78 3.30 1.28
C LEU A 25 -20.11 3.62 0.60
N TYR A 26 -20.46 4.90 0.54
CA TYR A 26 -21.64 5.39 -0.14
C TYR A 26 -21.31 5.82 -1.57
N TYR A 27 -22.25 5.59 -2.48
CA TYR A 27 -22.13 5.92 -3.89
C TYR A 27 -23.49 6.23 -4.50
N GLY A 28 -23.51 7.16 -5.46
CA GLY A 28 -24.74 7.58 -6.12
C GLY A 28 -25.74 8.21 -5.13
N LYS A 29 -27.04 8.04 -5.38
CA LYS A 29 -28.07 8.69 -4.54
C LYS A 29 -28.40 7.90 -3.25
N GLU A 30 -28.44 6.57 -3.34
CA GLU A 30 -28.91 5.69 -2.26
C GLU A 30 -28.03 4.44 -2.08
N GLY A 31 -26.96 4.31 -2.87
CA GLY A 31 -26.10 3.13 -2.86
C GLY A 31 -25.10 3.13 -1.71
N ASN A 32 -24.89 1.96 -1.11
CA ASN A 32 -23.78 1.75 -0.18
C ASN A 32 -23.28 0.30 -0.24
N THR A 33 -22.09 0.06 0.32
CA THR A 33 -21.49 -1.27 0.46
C THR A 33 -20.63 -1.27 1.71
N TYR A 34 -20.57 -2.40 2.42
CA TYR A 34 -19.85 -2.50 3.69
C TYR A 34 -18.33 -2.72 3.49
N VAL A 35 -17.52 -2.14 4.37
CA VAL A 35 -16.08 -2.42 4.49
C VAL A 35 -15.90 -3.56 5.50
N PRO A 36 -15.29 -4.70 5.15
CA PRO A 36 -15.27 -5.87 6.02
C PRO A 36 -14.68 -5.57 7.42
N GLY A 37 -15.31 -6.13 8.47
CA GLY A 37 -14.95 -5.81 9.86
C GLY A 37 -15.04 -6.96 10.87
N ASP A 38 -15.48 -8.14 10.47
CA ASP A 38 -15.78 -9.24 11.39
C ASP A 38 -14.54 -9.88 12.04
N LYS A 39 -13.33 -9.48 11.65
CA LYS A 39 -12.07 -10.08 12.07
C LYS A 39 -11.09 -9.05 12.61
N THR A 40 -10.10 -9.52 13.37
CA THR A 40 -8.91 -8.73 13.68
C THR A 40 -8.13 -8.51 12.40
N ILE A 41 -7.85 -7.24 12.10
CA ILE A 41 -7.19 -6.78 10.88
C ILE A 41 -5.74 -6.48 11.22
N ASN A 42 -4.82 -7.24 10.66
CA ASN A 42 -3.37 -7.02 10.75
C ASN A 42 -2.62 -7.63 9.55
N TYR A 43 -3.25 -7.62 8.37
CA TYR A 43 -2.69 -8.18 7.13
C TYR A 43 -1.39 -7.49 6.68
N GLY A 44 -1.19 -6.23 7.07
CA GLY A 44 -0.08 -5.38 6.68
C GLY A 44 -0.56 -4.10 6.03
N TRP A 45 0.20 -3.02 6.22
CA TRP A 45 -0.16 -1.71 5.68
C TRP A 45 -0.20 -1.74 4.15
N GLY A 46 -1.32 -1.34 3.57
CA GLY A 46 -1.57 -1.38 2.12
C GLY A 46 -1.69 -2.78 1.52
N ALA A 47 -1.80 -3.83 2.34
CA ALA A 47 -2.05 -5.20 1.85
C ALA A 47 -3.53 -5.41 1.49
N LEU A 48 -3.81 -6.44 0.70
CA LEU A 48 -5.17 -6.90 0.47
C LEU A 48 -5.66 -7.64 1.73
N GLY A 49 -6.82 -7.27 2.26
CA GLY A 49 -7.41 -7.87 3.44
C GLY A 49 -8.51 -8.86 3.12
N SER A 50 -9.62 -8.79 3.85
CA SER A 50 -10.78 -9.62 3.58
C SER A 50 -11.44 -9.23 2.27
N ILE A 51 -12.04 -10.22 1.60
CA ILE A 51 -12.87 -10.00 0.42
C ILE A 51 -14.23 -10.58 0.74
N GLU A 52 -15.22 -9.70 0.80
CA GLU A 52 -16.63 -10.07 0.94
C GLU A 52 -17.38 -9.61 -0.30
N ILE A 53 -17.95 -10.56 -1.04
CA ILE A 53 -18.73 -10.25 -2.24
C ILE A 53 -20.16 -9.95 -1.78
N SER A 54 -20.46 -8.67 -1.58
CA SER A 54 -21.78 -8.19 -1.19
C SER A 54 -22.20 -6.96 -2.01
N GLY A 55 -23.51 -6.77 -2.13
CA GLY A 55 -24.12 -5.68 -2.91
C GLY A 55 -24.04 -5.86 -4.43
N ASP A 56 -24.32 -4.78 -5.16
CA ASP A 56 -24.34 -4.78 -6.63
C ASP A 56 -22.96 -5.05 -7.22
N LYS A 57 -22.88 -5.89 -8.25
CA LYS A 57 -21.63 -6.16 -8.97
C LYS A 57 -21.05 -4.90 -9.63
N LEU A 58 -21.91 -4.03 -10.17
CA LEU A 58 -21.51 -2.80 -10.84
C LEU A 58 -22.09 -1.61 -10.08
N LYS A 59 -21.21 -0.77 -9.54
CA LYS A 59 -21.57 0.37 -8.70
C LYS A 59 -20.73 1.60 -9.08
N GLU A 60 -21.25 2.79 -8.77
CA GLU A 60 -20.59 4.05 -9.09
C GLU A 60 -19.31 4.23 -8.23
N ALA A 61 -18.47 5.19 -8.60
CA ALA A 61 -17.35 5.56 -7.73
C ALA A 61 -17.89 6.09 -6.38
N PRO A 62 -17.34 5.65 -5.24
CA PRO A 62 -17.81 6.10 -3.94
C PRO A 62 -17.47 7.56 -3.69
N ASP A 63 -18.41 8.26 -3.06
CA ASP A 63 -18.29 9.68 -2.69
C ASP A 63 -18.04 9.90 -1.21
N THR A 64 -18.35 8.91 -0.36
CA THR A 64 -18.22 9.04 1.09
C THR A 64 -17.78 7.72 1.70
N LEU A 65 -16.82 7.78 2.62
CA LEU A 65 -16.49 6.70 3.56
C LEU A 65 -16.99 7.08 4.95
N ASP A 66 -17.87 6.28 5.53
CA ASP A 66 -18.28 6.39 6.94
C ASP A 66 -17.69 5.21 7.71
N LEU A 67 -16.82 5.47 8.66
CA LEU A 67 -15.98 4.46 9.29
C LEU A 67 -15.86 4.70 10.78
N THR A 68 -16.10 3.65 11.56
CA THR A 68 -15.79 3.54 12.98
C THR A 68 -14.99 2.27 13.21
N TRP A 69 -13.88 2.37 13.93
CA TRP A 69 -12.96 1.26 14.14
C TRP A 69 -12.28 1.32 15.49
N ILE A 70 -11.72 0.19 15.86
CA ILE A 70 -11.09 -0.07 17.15
C ILE A 70 -9.60 -0.29 16.92
N SER A 71 -8.77 0.36 17.73
CA SER A 71 -7.33 0.19 17.81
C SER A 71 -6.95 -0.57 19.07
N PHE A 72 -6.59 -1.85 18.91
CA PHE A 72 -6.29 -2.73 20.05
C PHE A 72 -5.04 -2.25 20.80
N THR A 73 -4.00 -1.83 20.08
CA THR A 73 -2.73 -1.40 20.69
C THR A 73 -2.84 -0.07 21.42
N GLU A 74 -3.80 0.78 21.03
CA GLU A 74 -4.06 2.06 21.70
C GLU A 74 -5.13 1.94 22.79
N ASN A 75 -5.93 0.87 22.77
CA ASN A 75 -7.17 0.74 23.53
C ASN A 75 -8.07 1.98 23.33
N LYS A 76 -8.24 2.38 22.07
CA LYS A 76 -9.01 3.55 21.62
C LYS A 76 -9.90 3.17 20.45
N ASN A 77 -10.98 3.94 20.26
CA ASN A 77 -11.82 3.84 19.07
C ASN A 77 -11.79 5.17 18.33
N TYR A 78 -11.97 5.07 17.02
CA TYR A 78 -11.99 6.21 16.12
C TYR A 78 -13.21 6.14 15.23
N THR A 79 -13.71 7.30 14.82
CA THR A 79 -14.81 7.43 13.86
C THR A 79 -14.57 8.59 12.90
N GLY A 80 -15.19 8.54 11.73
CA GLY A 80 -15.27 9.65 10.81
C GLY A 80 -16.10 9.37 9.58
N LYS A 81 -16.69 10.45 9.06
CA LYS A 81 -17.39 10.48 7.78
C LYS A 81 -16.62 11.37 6.82
N PHE A 82 -16.06 10.78 5.79
CA PHE A 82 -15.03 11.37 4.94
C PHE A 82 -15.53 11.54 3.51
N PRO A 83 -15.62 12.78 2.99
CA PRO A 83 -15.88 13.00 1.58
C PRO A 83 -14.68 12.56 0.73
N LEU A 84 -14.95 11.82 -0.34
CA LEU A 84 -13.95 11.23 -1.22
C LEU A 84 -13.75 12.06 -2.49
N ASN A 85 -12.56 11.94 -3.09
CA ASN A 85 -12.27 12.59 -4.37
C ASN A 85 -12.88 11.77 -5.52
N VAL A 86 -14.20 11.88 -5.71
CA VAL A 86 -14.96 11.15 -6.74
C VAL A 86 -14.34 11.35 -8.13
N LYS A 87 -13.89 12.55 -8.46
CA LYS A 87 -13.28 12.84 -9.77
C LYS A 87 -12.02 12.00 -10.01
N LEU A 88 -11.14 11.89 -9.02
CA LEU A 88 -9.93 11.06 -9.11
C LEU A 88 -10.30 9.57 -9.22
N ILE A 89 -11.19 9.11 -8.34
CA ILE A 89 -11.59 7.71 -8.26
C ILE A 89 -12.29 7.26 -9.56
N ASP A 90 -13.26 8.03 -10.05
CA ASP A 90 -13.95 7.77 -11.32
C ASP A 90 -12.98 7.80 -12.51
N SER A 91 -12.02 8.73 -12.52
CA SER A 91 -11.00 8.77 -13.56
C SER A 91 -10.12 7.53 -13.56
N LEU A 92 -9.72 7.02 -12.39
CA LEU A 92 -8.90 5.81 -12.29
C LEU A 92 -9.68 4.57 -12.71
N PHE A 93 -10.92 4.42 -12.24
CA PHE A 93 -11.78 3.31 -12.66
C PHE A 93 -12.11 3.36 -14.16
N SER A 94 -12.40 4.54 -14.71
CA SER A 94 -12.64 4.72 -16.14
C SER A 94 -11.42 4.40 -17.00
N ALA A 95 -10.24 4.77 -16.52
CA ALA A 95 -9.02 4.71 -17.31
C ALA A 95 -8.29 3.38 -17.20
N GLY A 96 -8.49 2.62 -16.11
CA GLY A 96 -7.71 1.42 -15.79
C GLY A 96 -6.21 1.68 -15.85
N TYR A 97 -5.43 0.68 -16.25
CA TYR A 97 -4.00 0.85 -16.53
C TYR A 97 -3.50 -0.14 -17.58
N PRO A 98 -2.42 0.18 -18.32
CA PRO A 98 -1.87 -0.75 -19.29
C PRO A 98 -1.30 -2.01 -18.62
N ALA A 99 -1.55 -3.16 -19.22
CA ALA A 99 -1.07 -4.48 -18.80
C ALA A 99 -0.52 -5.22 -20.02
N GLY A 100 0.71 -4.90 -20.40
CA GLY A 100 1.32 -5.40 -21.65
C GLY A 100 1.70 -6.88 -21.63
N ASP A 101 1.49 -7.58 -20.52
CA ASP A 101 1.73 -9.01 -20.37
C ASP A 101 0.48 -9.88 -20.59
N ILE A 102 -0.67 -9.27 -20.88
CA ILE A 102 -1.91 -9.97 -21.23
C ILE A 102 -2.44 -9.55 -22.61
N PRO A 103 -3.21 -10.40 -23.32
CA PRO A 103 -3.72 -10.09 -24.67
C PRO A 103 -4.58 -8.83 -24.74
N ALA A 104 -5.31 -8.50 -23.67
CA ALA A 104 -6.15 -7.31 -23.61
C ALA A 104 -5.31 -6.01 -23.58
N GLY A 105 -4.03 -6.08 -23.19
CA GLY A 105 -3.14 -4.93 -23.05
C GLY A 105 -3.54 -3.96 -21.93
N HIS A 106 -4.55 -4.30 -21.13
CA HIS A 106 -5.24 -3.41 -20.22
C HIS A 106 -5.84 -4.17 -19.03
N GLU A 107 -5.76 -3.60 -17.84
CA GLU A 107 -6.33 -4.13 -16.60
C GLU A 107 -7.06 -3.03 -15.83
N ASP A 108 -8.05 -3.44 -15.04
CA ASP A 108 -8.89 -2.54 -14.25
C ASP A 108 -8.47 -2.51 -12.78
N PHE A 109 -8.89 -1.46 -12.07
CA PHE A 109 -8.90 -1.45 -10.61
C PHE A 109 -10.16 -2.17 -10.12
N CYS A 110 -10.00 -3.13 -9.21
CA CYS A 110 -11.09 -3.98 -8.72
C CYS A 110 -11.20 -4.01 -7.19
N TYR A 111 -10.26 -3.41 -6.46
CA TYR A 111 -10.30 -3.31 -5.01
C TYR A 111 -10.24 -1.86 -4.54
N PHE A 112 -11.06 -1.55 -3.53
CA PHE A 112 -11.03 -0.30 -2.79
C PHE A 112 -10.53 -0.59 -1.38
N GLN A 113 -9.26 -0.27 -1.10
CA GLN A 113 -8.61 -0.58 0.16
C GLN A 113 -8.76 0.55 1.17
N VAL A 114 -9.24 0.21 2.37
CA VAL A 114 -9.36 1.08 3.53
C VAL A 114 -8.29 0.71 4.55
N GLY A 115 -7.21 1.48 4.60
CA GLY A 115 -6.15 1.31 5.60
C GLY A 115 -6.41 2.09 6.86
N MET A 116 -6.36 1.44 8.01
CA MET A 116 -6.41 2.06 9.34
C MET A 116 -5.09 1.90 10.07
N ALA A 117 -4.58 2.99 10.63
CA ALA A 117 -3.33 3.00 11.39
C ALA A 117 -3.47 3.79 12.70
N PRO A 118 -2.58 3.54 13.68
CA PRO A 118 -2.60 4.23 14.96
C PRO A 118 -2.66 5.75 14.89
N GLY A 119 -3.31 6.35 15.89
CA GLY A 119 -3.56 7.78 15.94
C GLY A 119 -4.72 8.22 15.05
N GLY A 120 -5.60 7.31 14.66
CA GLY A 120 -6.78 7.61 13.83
C GLY A 120 -6.46 7.87 12.35
N VAL A 121 -5.34 7.39 11.84
CA VAL A 121 -4.95 7.60 10.44
C VAL A 121 -5.72 6.65 9.52
N VAL A 122 -6.33 7.21 8.47
CA VAL A 122 -6.97 6.44 7.40
C VAL A 122 -6.33 6.78 6.06
N VAL A 123 -5.88 5.78 5.30
CA VAL A 123 -5.37 5.95 3.94
C VAL A 123 -6.11 5.01 3.01
N LEU A 124 -6.48 5.52 1.84
CA LEU A 124 -7.27 4.77 0.86
C LEU A 124 -6.44 4.50 -0.39
N TRP A 125 -6.58 3.30 -0.95
CA TRP A 125 -5.98 2.94 -2.23
C TRP A 125 -7.02 2.32 -3.17
N LEU A 126 -6.82 2.50 -4.47
CA LEU A 126 -7.36 1.60 -5.48
C LEU A 126 -6.28 0.62 -5.88
N SER A 127 -6.64 -0.66 -5.98
CA SER A 127 -5.73 -1.68 -6.50
C SER A 127 -6.40 -2.65 -7.46
N GLY A 128 -5.54 -3.26 -8.27
CA GLY A 128 -5.83 -4.36 -9.17
C GLY A 128 -4.55 -5.13 -9.46
N PRO A 129 -4.58 -6.15 -10.32
CA PRO A 129 -3.40 -6.92 -10.69
C PRO A 129 -2.24 -6.03 -11.16
N GLY A 130 -1.17 -5.93 -10.36
CA GLY A 130 0.04 -5.20 -10.77
C GLY A 130 0.04 -3.69 -10.47
N LYS A 131 -1.05 -3.11 -9.95
CA LYS A 131 -1.15 -1.66 -9.71
C LYS A 131 -1.87 -1.36 -8.40
N GLN A 132 -1.30 -0.44 -7.62
CA GLN A 132 -1.94 0.12 -6.43
C GLN A 132 -1.61 1.61 -6.34
N VAL A 133 -2.63 2.45 -6.16
CA VAL A 133 -2.52 3.92 -6.18
C VAL A 133 -3.21 4.49 -4.95
N GLU A 134 -2.53 5.38 -4.22
CA GLU A 134 -3.14 6.09 -3.09
C GLU A 134 -4.11 7.15 -3.61
N ILE A 135 -5.34 7.14 -3.10
CA ILE A 135 -6.43 8.04 -3.54
C ILE A 135 -6.91 9.02 -2.47
N GLY A 136 -6.44 8.88 -1.22
CA GLY A 136 -6.77 9.83 -0.16
C GLY A 136 -6.20 9.47 1.20
N ARG A 137 -6.12 10.48 2.08
CA ARG A 137 -5.82 10.31 3.51
C ARG A 137 -6.73 11.17 4.35
N TYR A 138 -7.21 10.58 5.45
CA TYR A 138 -8.23 11.13 6.33
C TYR A 138 -7.85 10.89 7.79
N GLN A 139 -8.41 11.70 8.68
CA GLN A 139 -8.14 11.68 10.11
C GLN A 139 -9.43 11.36 10.87
N GLY A 140 -9.46 10.20 11.53
CA GLY A 140 -10.50 9.84 12.48
C GLY A 140 -10.41 10.68 13.75
N LYS A 141 -11.56 10.86 14.39
CA LYS A 141 -11.70 11.45 15.72
C LYS A 141 -11.90 10.34 16.73
N GLU A 142 -11.34 10.49 17.92
CA GLU A 142 -11.59 9.53 19.01
C GLU A 142 -13.09 9.49 19.36
N THR A 143 -13.60 8.30 19.68
CA THR A 143 -14.99 8.10 20.09
C THR A 143 -15.12 7.05 21.19
N ASN A 144 -16.14 7.20 22.02
CA ASN A 144 -16.57 6.20 23.00
C ASN A 144 -17.86 5.47 22.55
N GLU A 145 -18.40 5.82 21.38
CA GLU A 145 -19.66 5.30 20.83
C GLU A 145 -19.44 3.97 20.10
N VAL A 146 -18.94 2.99 20.84
CA VAL A 146 -18.74 1.61 20.37
C VAL A 146 -19.30 0.66 21.41
N ASP A 147 -20.38 -0.04 21.07
CA ASP A 147 -20.85 -1.16 21.90
C ASP A 147 -20.05 -2.42 21.55
N TRP A 148 -18.97 -2.66 22.28
CA TRP A 148 -18.09 -3.79 22.01
C TRP A 148 -18.75 -5.16 22.32
N LYS A 149 -19.78 -5.20 23.18
CA LYS A 149 -20.42 -6.46 23.58
C LYS A 149 -21.23 -7.07 22.45
N SER A 150 -21.80 -6.25 21.57
CA SER A 150 -22.55 -6.73 20.40
C SER A 150 -21.64 -7.28 19.30
N GLU A 151 -20.37 -6.88 19.27
CA GLU A 151 -19.45 -7.11 18.14
C GLU A 151 -18.60 -8.37 18.23
N ILE A 152 -18.42 -8.91 19.43
CA ILE A 152 -17.74 -10.19 19.65
C ILE A 152 -18.69 -11.14 20.37
N PRO A 153 -19.69 -11.71 19.65
CA PRO A 153 -20.65 -12.62 20.24
C PRO A 153 -19.94 -13.78 20.94
N GLY A 154 -20.17 -13.91 22.25
CA GLY A 154 -19.60 -14.99 23.07
C GLY A 154 -18.37 -14.64 23.90
N TYR A 155 -17.73 -13.48 23.71
CA TYR A 155 -16.67 -13.02 24.61
C TYR A 155 -17.29 -12.41 25.88
N LYS A 156 -16.87 -12.90 27.05
CA LYS A 156 -17.43 -12.51 28.36
C LYS A 156 -16.60 -11.46 29.10
N GLY A 157 -15.35 -11.21 28.68
CA GLY A 157 -14.46 -10.18 29.24
C GLY A 157 -14.72 -8.81 28.62
N THR A 158 -13.97 -7.79 29.02
CA THR A 158 -14.01 -6.42 28.52
C THR A 158 -13.21 -6.24 27.22
N MET A 159 -13.49 -5.17 26.47
CA MET A 159 -12.68 -4.76 25.32
C MET A 159 -11.18 -4.63 25.66
N LYS A 160 -10.86 -4.12 26.86
CA LYS A 160 -9.48 -4.00 27.32
C LYS A 160 -8.80 -5.36 27.48
N GLU A 161 -9.50 -6.35 28.06
CA GLU A 161 -8.98 -7.72 28.21
C GLU A 161 -8.80 -8.39 26.84
N TYR A 162 -9.75 -8.23 25.92
CA TYR A 162 -9.62 -8.74 24.57
C TYR A 162 -8.43 -8.10 23.83
N GLY A 163 -8.27 -6.78 23.96
CA GLY A 163 -7.11 -6.08 23.43
C GLY A 163 -5.78 -6.59 23.99
N GLN A 164 -5.74 -6.95 25.28
CA GLN A 164 -4.55 -7.55 25.91
C GLN A 164 -4.23 -8.93 25.33
N ASP A 165 -5.25 -9.76 25.06
CA ASP A 165 -5.07 -11.07 24.41
C ASP A 165 -4.49 -10.91 22.99
N ILE A 166 -4.98 -9.91 22.23
CA ILE A 166 -4.43 -9.58 20.90
C ILE A 166 -2.97 -9.12 21.01
N ILE A 167 -2.66 -8.22 21.96
CA ILE A 167 -1.29 -7.71 22.17
C ILE A 167 -0.34 -8.84 22.57
N ALA A 168 -0.80 -9.79 23.40
CA ALA A 168 0.01 -10.93 23.84
C ALA A 168 0.47 -11.82 22.67
N GLY A 169 -0.26 -11.81 21.55
CA GLY A 169 0.10 -12.50 20.31
C GLY A 169 1.11 -11.77 19.41
N LEU A 170 1.46 -10.52 19.71
CA LEU A 170 2.42 -9.72 18.92
C LEU A 170 3.88 -10.08 19.25
N PRO A 171 4.86 -9.73 18.39
CA PRO A 171 6.28 -9.87 18.72
C PRO A 171 6.66 -9.18 20.04
N LYS A 172 7.61 -9.74 20.80
CA LYS A 172 7.98 -9.23 22.14
C LYS A 172 8.45 -7.79 22.11
N GLU A 173 9.15 -7.39 21.04
CA GLU A 173 9.65 -6.03 20.84
C GLU A 173 8.48 -5.05 20.70
N VAL A 174 7.42 -5.44 19.99
CA VAL A 174 6.19 -4.64 19.82
C VAL A 174 5.43 -4.56 21.14
N GLN A 175 5.32 -5.67 21.89
CA GLN A 175 4.69 -5.65 23.22
C GLN A 175 5.41 -4.67 24.16
N GLN A 176 6.75 -4.70 24.19
CA GLN A 176 7.55 -3.76 24.98
C GLN A 176 7.37 -2.31 24.52
N GLN A 177 7.33 -2.08 23.21
CA GLN A 177 7.09 -0.76 22.63
C GLN A 177 5.73 -0.19 23.08
N ILE A 178 4.66 -1.00 23.01
CA ILE A 178 3.32 -0.62 23.45
C ILE A 178 3.30 -0.32 24.96
N ALA A 179 3.90 -1.20 25.78
CA ALA A 179 4.00 -1.01 27.22
C ALA A 179 4.79 0.25 27.62
N GLN A 180 5.74 0.67 26.78
CA GLN A 180 6.51 1.91 26.96
C GLN A 180 5.85 3.14 26.33
N HIS A 181 4.63 3.03 25.80
CA HIS A 181 3.90 4.10 25.09
C HIS A 181 4.67 4.68 23.88
N LYS A 182 5.42 3.83 23.16
CA LYS A 182 6.27 4.21 22.02
C LYS A 182 5.68 3.81 20.66
N ILE A 183 4.36 3.80 20.54
CA ILE A 183 3.70 3.62 19.24
C ILE A 183 4.22 4.70 18.27
N PRO A 184 4.64 4.34 17.05
CA PRO A 184 5.31 5.24 16.13
C PRO A 184 4.29 6.11 15.37
N PHE A 185 3.60 6.97 16.10
CA PHE A 185 2.69 7.96 15.51
C PHE A 185 3.42 8.80 14.45
N GLY A 186 2.70 9.14 13.37
CA GLY A 186 3.28 9.86 12.23
C GLY A 186 4.04 8.99 11.23
N LYS A 187 4.41 7.74 11.55
CA LYS A 187 5.12 6.83 10.62
C LYS A 187 4.36 6.68 9.29
N TRP A 188 3.06 6.46 9.33
CA TRP A 188 2.25 6.24 8.12
C TRP A 188 2.03 7.51 7.29
N ASP A 189 2.11 8.69 7.89
CA ASP A 189 2.11 9.95 7.14
C ASP A 189 3.47 10.25 6.54
N HIS A 190 4.55 9.96 7.27
CA HIS A 190 5.93 10.15 6.81
C HIS A 190 6.22 9.40 5.51
N TRP A 191 5.72 8.17 5.40
CA TRP A 191 5.91 7.34 4.20
C TRP A 191 5.16 7.81 2.97
N ARG A 192 4.19 8.71 3.11
CA ARG A 192 3.37 9.26 2.01
C ARG A 192 4.06 10.37 1.23
N ARG A 193 5.25 10.81 1.66
CA ARG A 193 6.04 11.81 0.93
C ARG A 193 6.32 11.32 -0.49
N ARG A 194 6.10 12.19 -1.46
CA ARG A 194 6.29 11.92 -2.88
C ARG A 194 7.51 12.66 -3.40
N PHE A 195 8.22 12.01 -4.31
CA PHE A 195 9.43 12.48 -4.94
C PHE A 195 9.31 12.28 -6.45
N SER A 196 9.97 13.14 -7.23
CA SER A 196 9.96 13.08 -8.69
C SER A 196 11.04 12.11 -9.17
N TRP A 197 10.67 10.87 -9.48
CA TRP A 197 11.66 9.90 -9.94
C TRP A 197 11.09 8.86 -10.91
N LYS A 198 11.99 8.22 -11.66
CA LYS A 198 11.68 7.13 -12.58
C LYS A 198 12.74 6.03 -12.53
N PRO A 199 12.39 4.77 -12.84
CA PRO A 199 13.40 3.72 -13.02
C PRO A 199 14.15 3.91 -14.35
N VAL A 200 15.43 3.58 -14.33
CA VAL A 200 16.28 3.45 -15.53
C VAL A 200 17.02 2.14 -15.43
N ILE A 201 16.56 1.15 -16.20
CA ILE A 201 17.12 -0.19 -16.27
C ILE A 201 18.14 -0.26 -17.40
N THR A 202 19.32 -0.76 -17.07
CA THR A 202 20.44 -0.99 -17.97
C THR A 202 20.99 -2.40 -17.75
N GLY A 203 21.69 -2.94 -18.74
CA GLY A 203 22.26 -4.29 -18.67
C GLY A 203 22.30 -4.96 -20.04
N GLU A 204 23.17 -5.96 -20.17
CA GLU A 204 23.28 -6.80 -21.37
C GLU A 204 22.35 -8.03 -21.29
N VAL A 205 21.18 -7.84 -20.67
CA VAL A 205 20.17 -8.89 -20.44
C VAL A 205 18.84 -8.45 -21.03
N ASN A 206 18.01 -9.41 -21.42
CA ASN A 206 16.66 -9.10 -21.86
C ASN A 206 15.75 -8.91 -20.65
N ILE A 207 15.38 -7.67 -20.33
CA ILE A 207 14.46 -7.36 -19.22
C ILE A 207 13.03 -7.61 -19.67
N LEU A 208 12.34 -8.51 -18.98
CA LEU A 208 10.96 -8.86 -19.23
C LEU A 208 9.99 -7.92 -18.52
N ARG A 209 10.29 -7.59 -17.25
CA ARG A 209 9.33 -6.97 -16.33
C ARG A 209 10.04 -6.34 -15.13
N LEU A 210 9.53 -5.20 -14.68
CA LEU A 210 9.91 -4.55 -13.43
C LEU A 210 8.65 -4.32 -12.58
N THR A 211 8.63 -4.86 -11.37
CA THR A 211 7.61 -4.55 -10.36
C THR A 211 8.24 -3.70 -9.27
N MET A 212 7.61 -2.59 -8.90
CA MET A 212 8.11 -1.69 -7.85
C MET A 212 7.04 -1.48 -6.77
N PHE A 213 7.47 -1.47 -5.52
CA PHE A 213 6.68 -1.14 -4.35
C PHE A 213 7.34 0.03 -3.63
N THR A 214 6.55 1.03 -3.24
CA THR A 214 7.03 2.21 -2.51
C THR A 214 6.54 2.20 -1.07
N PHE A 215 7.19 2.95 -0.18
CA PHE A 215 6.85 2.95 1.25
C PHE A 215 5.41 3.42 1.57
N ASN A 216 4.81 4.27 0.72
CA ASN A 216 3.38 4.62 0.79
C ASN A 216 2.44 3.53 0.26
N LYS A 217 2.99 2.34 -0.02
CA LYS A 217 2.30 1.15 -0.51
C LYS A 217 1.66 1.33 -1.88
N GLU A 218 2.17 2.24 -2.69
CA GLU A 218 1.86 2.21 -4.11
C GLU A 218 2.68 1.11 -4.80
N MET A 219 2.11 0.55 -5.86
CA MET A 219 2.70 -0.51 -6.65
C MET A 219 2.63 -0.14 -8.13
N ASP A 220 3.73 -0.36 -8.86
CA ASP A 220 3.71 -0.36 -10.32
C ASP A 220 4.26 -1.64 -10.90
N PHE A 221 3.78 -1.89 -12.11
CA PHE A 221 4.17 -2.98 -12.94
C PHE A 221 4.52 -2.46 -14.34
N LEU A 222 5.79 -2.59 -14.73
CA LEU A 222 6.33 -2.05 -15.97
C LEU A 222 6.82 -3.18 -16.88
N VAL A 223 6.44 -3.10 -18.16
CA VAL A 223 6.79 -4.04 -19.22
C VAL A 223 6.98 -3.29 -20.54
N GLY A 224 7.74 -3.89 -21.47
CA GLY A 224 7.98 -3.32 -22.80
C GLY A 224 8.51 -1.89 -22.74
N LYS A 225 7.91 -0.98 -23.51
CA LYS A 225 8.31 0.44 -23.57
C LYS A 225 8.20 1.19 -22.24
N ARG A 226 7.47 0.66 -21.24
CA ARG A 226 7.34 1.28 -19.92
C ARG A 226 8.48 0.95 -18.96
N LEU A 227 9.37 0.01 -19.29
CA LEU A 227 10.50 -0.35 -18.42
C LEU A 227 11.45 0.84 -18.18
N ASN A 228 11.60 1.71 -19.17
CA ASN A 228 12.36 2.95 -19.12
C ASN A 228 11.46 4.12 -19.54
N PRO A 229 10.58 4.61 -18.66
CA PRO A 229 9.66 5.69 -19.00
C PRO A 229 10.43 6.99 -19.29
N VAL A 230 9.85 7.85 -20.12
CA VAL A 230 10.44 9.16 -20.44
C VAL A 230 10.17 10.14 -19.30
N ASP A 231 8.94 10.16 -18.81
CA ASP A 231 8.46 11.16 -17.86
C ASP A 231 8.82 10.80 -16.41
N TYR A 232 9.07 11.84 -15.62
CA TYR A 232 9.13 11.75 -14.16
C TYR A 232 7.73 11.85 -13.57
N ILE A 233 7.45 11.04 -12.56
CA ILE A 233 6.18 11.06 -11.85
C ILE A 233 6.42 11.14 -10.34
N GLN A 234 5.43 11.67 -9.63
CA GLN A 234 5.46 11.82 -8.18
C GLN A 234 5.09 10.49 -7.51
N ARG A 235 6.06 9.82 -6.89
CA ARG A 235 5.87 8.50 -6.24
C ARG A 235 6.53 8.49 -4.87
N GLY A 236 6.10 7.57 -4.00
CA GLY A 236 6.79 7.32 -2.74
C GLY A 236 8.25 6.87 -2.95
N ALA A 237 9.06 6.94 -1.90
CA ALA A 237 10.39 6.34 -1.89
C ALA A 237 10.31 4.82 -2.10
N ILE A 238 11.30 4.25 -2.80
CA ILE A 238 11.30 2.83 -3.17
C ILE A 238 11.48 1.93 -1.93
N GLU A 239 10.62 0.94 -1.76
CA GLU A 239 10.71 -0.05 -0.67
C GLU A 239 11.27 -1.37 -1.17
N LYS A 240 10.81 -1.80 -2.35
CA LYS A 240 11.12 -3.12 -2.91
C LYS A 240 10.94 -3.13 -4.41
N LEU A 241 11.72 -3.93 -5.11
CA LEU A 241 11.46 -4.23 -6.51
C LEU A 241 11.78 -5.68 -6.90
N TYR A 242 11.15 -6.11 -7.99
CA TYR A 242 11.41 -7.36 -8.68
C TYR A 242 11.77 -7.08 -10.14
N ILE A 243 12.90 -7.59 -10.59
CA ILE A 243 13.32 -7.54 -12.00
C ILE A 243 13.26 -8.95 -12.55
N PHE A 244 12.48 -9.16 -13.60
CA PHE A 244 12.44 -10.42 -14.33
C PHE A 244 13.20 -10.22 -15.64
N TRP A 245 14.12 -11.12 -15.94
CA TRP A 245 15.02 -10.99 -17.07
C TRP A 245 15.45 -12.37 -17.59
N VAL A 246 16.01 -12.39 -18.81
CA VAL A 246 16.54 -13.61 -19.43
C VAL A 246 18.05 -13.49 -19.57
N ASP A 247 18.76 -14.49 -19.09
CA ASP A 247 20.22 -14.57 -19.20
C ASP A 247 20.68 -15.06 -20.59
N HIS A 248 22.00 -15.02 -20.83
CA HIS A 248 22.58 -15.55 -22.08
C HIS A 248 22.31 -17.04 -22.32
N GLN A 249 21.98 -17.81 -21.29
CA GLN A 249 21.59 -19.23 -21.39
C GLN A 249 20.10 -19.42 -21.68
N LYS A 250 19.36 -18.33 -21.92
CA LYS A 250 17.91 -18.31 -22.18
C LYS A 250 17.07 -18.78 -20.99
N ARG A 251 17.58 -18.64 -19.77
CA ARG A 251 16.87 -18.96 -18.54
C ARG A 251 16.15 -17.73 -18.01
N GLU A 252 14.92 -17.89 -17.56
CA GLU A 252 14.21 -16.82 -16.85
C GLU A 252 14.75 -16.68 -15.42
N MET A 253 15.15 -15.47 -15.08
CA MET A 253 15.71 -15.11 -13.79
C MET A 253 14.81 -14.08 -13.11
N ARG A 254 14.78 -14.11 -11.78
CA ARG A 254 14.15 -13.07 -10.94
C ARG A 254 15.17 -12.52 -9.97
N SER A 255 15.43 -11.23 -10.05
CA SER A 255 16.18 -10.49 -9.03
C SER A 255 15.22 -9.72 -8.13
N GLN A 256 15.35 -9.91 -6.83
CA GLN A 256 14.63 -9.18 -5.79
C GLN A 256 15.60 -8.22 -5.11
N VAL A 257 15.17 -6.96 -4.96
CA VAL A 257 15.90 -5.95 -4.19
C VAL A 257 15.00 -5.44 -3.08
N ASP A 258 15.41 -5.69 -1.84
CA ASP A 258 14.77 -5.14 -0.64
C ASP A 258 15.61 -3.97 -0.13
N PHE A 259 15.03 -2.78 -0.07
CA PHE A 259 15.72 -1.58 0.37
C PHE A 259 15.67 -1.44 1.90
N ASP A 260 16.75 -0.92 2.49
CA ASP A 260 16.78 -0.58 3.92
C ASP A 260 15.95 0.68 4.16
N GLU A 261 15.00 0.61 5.11
CA GLU A 261 14.06 1.70 5.43
C GLU A 261 14.80 2.97 5.84
N THR A 262 15.84 2.86 6.69
CA THR A 262 16.55 4.02 7.22
C THR A 262 17.45 4.67 6.17
N GLU A 263 18.24 3.88 5.44
CA GLU A 263 19.08 4.40 4.36
C GLU A 263 18.23 5.06 3.27
N THR A 264 17.13 4.43 2.87
CA THR A 264 16.26 4.98 1.83
C THR A 264 15.62 6.27 2.27
N ASP A 265 15.13 6.33 3.51
CA ASP A 265 14.55 7.56 4.05
C ASP A 265 15.55 8.71 4.08
N GLN A 266 16.80 8.44 4.47
CA GLN A 266 17.88 9.42 4.47
C GLN A 266 18.18 9.93 3.05
N ILE A 267 18.31 9.02 2.07
CA ILE A 267 18.59 9.37 0.68
C ILE A 267 17.47 10.24 0.10
N PHE A 268 16.21 9.81 0.22
CA PHE A 268 15.09 10.54 -0.36
C PHE A 268 14.78 11.84 0.38
N SER A 269 14.97 11.90 1.70
CA SER A 269 14.78 13.14 2.48
C SER A 269 15.81 14.22 2.16
N ALA A 270 16.95 13.86 1.58
CA ALA A 270 17.99 14.81 1.17
C ALA A 270 17.73 15.45 -0.21
N LEU A 271 16.75 14.94 -0.98
CA LEU A 271 16.40 15.48 -2.29
C LEU A 271 15.78 16.87 -2.17
N GLN A 272 16.10 17.75 -3.12
CA GLN A 272 15.46 19.05 -3.17
C GLN A 272 14.00 18.92 -3.64
N PRO A 273 13.06 19.75 -3.13
CA PRO A 273 11.68 19.74 -3.61
C PRO A 273 11.63 19.96 -5.13
N GLY A 274 10.96 19.04 -5.85
CA GLY A 274 10.82 19.09 -7.31
C GLY A 274 12.04 18.59 -8.09
N GLU A 275 13.10 18.12 -7.43
CA GLU A 275 14.25 17.52 -8.10
C GLU A 275 13.87 16.20 -8.78
N ASN A 276 14.21 16.09 -10.06
CA ASN A 276 14.06 14.86 -10.83
C ASN A 276 15.25 13.93 -10.59
N SER A 277 14.97 12.68 -10.23
CA SER A 277 16.00 11.66 -9.97
C SER A 277 15.75 10.37 -10.77
N ASP A 278 16.83 9.71 -11.18
CA ASP A 278 16.75 8.42 -11.85
C ASP A 278 17.13 7.30 -10.86
N LEU A 279 16.23 6.34 -10.64
CA LEU A 279 16.55 5.10 -9.95
C LEU A 279 17.25 4.17 -10.95
N LEU A 280 18.58 4.17 -10.93
CA LEU A 280 19.41 3.37 -11.80
C LEU A 280 19.44 1.92 -11.33
N LEU A 281 19.04 1.01 -12.21
CA LEU A 281 19.06 -0.43 -12.02
C LEU A 281 19.98 -1.02 -13.10
N HIS A 282 21.11 -1.59 -12.72
CA HIS A 282 22.01 -2.27 -13.65
C HIS A 282 22.01 -3.77 -13.37
N VAL A 283 21.70 -4.58 -14.37
CA VAL A 283 21.62 -6.03 -14.26
C VAL A 283 22.65 -6.68 -15.17
N THR A 284 23.43 -7.60 -14.62
CA THR A 284 24.46 -8.35 -15.34
C THR A 284 24.03 -9.81 -15.55
N ASN A 285 24.69 -10.51 -16.46
CA ASN A 285 24.32 -11.88 -16.83
C ASN A 285 24.64 -12.95 -15.77
N ASP A 286 25.57 -12.67 -14.86
CA ASP A 286 25.84 -13.48 -13.66
C ASP A 286 24.83 -13.24 -12.53
N GLY A 287 23.89 -12.32 -12.73
CA GLY A 287 22.79 -12.07 -11.82
C GLY A 287 23.10 -11.08 -10.70
N GLU A 288 24.19 -10.32 -10.83
CA GLU A 288 24.41 -9.14 -10.00
C GLU A 288 23.43 -8.03 -10.40
N VAL A 289 22.96 -7.30 -9.39
CA VAL A 289 22.14 -6.09 -9.59
C VAL A 289 22.74 -4.97 -8.77
N THR A 290 23.07 -3.86 -9.42
CA THR A 290 23.43 -2.62 -8.70
C THR A 290 22.28 -1.64 -8.74
N VAL A 291 22.05 -0.97 -7.61
CA VAL A 291 20.97 -0.02 -7.42
C VAL A 291 21.52 1.31 -6.91
N ASN A 292 21.24 2.39 -7.64
CA ASN A 292 21.70 3.73 -7.30
C ASN A 292 20.60 4.75 -7.57
N LEU A 293 20.62 5.88 -6.85
CA LEU A 293 19.82 7.05 -7.17
C LEU A 293 20.72 8.12 -7.80
N LYS A 294 20.47 8.47 -9.05
CA LYS A 294 21.13 9.58 -9.73
C LYS A 294 20.32 10.84 -9.54
N THR A 295 20.96 11.88 -9.03
CA THR A 295 20.40 13.21 -8.76
C THR A 295 21.20 14.26 -9.53
N ALA A 296 20.85 15.54 -9.39
CA ALA A 296 21.66 16.62 -9.98
C ALA A 296 23.05 16.73 -9.32
N ALA A 297 23.17 16.33 -8.05
CA ALA A 297 24.41 16.40 -7.28
C ALA A 297 25.36 15.22 -7.52
N GLY A 298 24.86 14.10 -8.05
CA GLY A 298 25.68 12.92 -8.32
C GLY A 298 24.92 11.60 -8.24
N VAL A 299 25.66 10.50 -8.12
CA VAL A 299 25.10 9.15 -8.01
C VAL A 299 25.27 8.66 -6.57
N ILE A 300 24.16 8.27 -5.94
CA ILE A 300 24.10 7.82 -4.55
C ILE A 300 23.80 6.31 -4.54
N PRO A 301 24.72 5.46 -4.06
CA PRO A 301 24.48 4.02 -3.95
C PRO A 301 23.59 3.67 -2.76
N PHE A 302 22.69 2.69 -2.93
CA PHE A 302 22.00 2.06 -1.80
C PHE A 302 22.87 0.92 -1.26
N LYS A 303 23.64 1.19 -0.20
CA LYS A 303 24.67 0.28 0.31
C LYS A 303 24.10 -0.83 1.18
N LYS A 304 22.91 -0.64 1.74
CA LYS A 304 22.23 -1.62 2.61
C LYS A 304 21.12 -2.38 1.89
N ALA A 305 20.87 -2.10 0.61
CA ALA A 305 19.92 -2.85 -0.19
C ALA A 305 20.36 -4.32 -0.30
N LYS A 306 19.42 -5.24 -0.06
CA LYS A 306 19.66 -6.68 -0.16
C LYS A 306 19.21 -7.16 -1.52
N VAL A 307 20.13 -7.72 -2.29
CA VAL A 307 19.87 -8.27 -3.62
C VAL A 307 19.90 -9.79 -3.55
N ASN A 308 18.87 -10.43 -4.09
CA ASN A 308 18.85 -11.88 -4.28
C ASN A 308 18.34 -12.22 -5.68
N THR A 309 19.09 -13.06 -6.39
CA THR A 309 18.74 -13.50 -7.75
C THR A 309 18.46 -15.00 -7.75
N TYR A 310 17.37 -15.40 -8.40
CA TYR A 310 16.88 -16.76 -8.44
C TYR A 310 16.57 -17.17 -9.88
N LEU A 311 16.79 -18.44 -10.20
CA LEU A 311 16.20 -19.07 -11.37
C LEU A 311 14.67 -19.17 -11.15
N ARG A 312 13.89 -18.84 -12.18
CA ARG A 312 12.42 -18.86 -12.12
C ARG A 312 11.84 -20.19 -12.57
#